data_AF-A0A2V7KLJ9-F1
#
_entry.id   AF-A0A2V7KLJ9-F1
#
_cell.length_a   1.000
_cell.length_b   1.000
_cell.length_c   1.000
_cell.angle_alpha   90.00
_cell.angle_beta   90.00
_cell.angle_gamma   90.00
#
_symmetry.space_group_name_H-M   'P 1'
#
loop_
_entity.id
_entity.type
_entity.pdbx_description
1 polymer ?
#
loop_
_entity_poly.entity_id
_entity_poly.type
_entity_poly.pdbx_seq_one_letter_code
_entity_poly.pdbx_strand_id
1 'polypeptide(L)'
;MTFRGRHWIAFWLVALLAALWLVIARQTAALNAARALTDLREARASLEGRRAELERRVRIAQSRSVLLPRARKLGLRLPADTEIILIPAPPSQPPERPF
;
A
#
# COMPACT_ATOMS: atom_id res chain seq x y z
N MET A 1 27.71 56.62 22.51
CA MET A 1 26.97 55.33 22.43
C MET A 1 25.60 55.56 21.81
N THR A 2 25.49 55.48 20.49
CA THR A 2 24.22 55.71 19.74
C THR A 2 23.79 54.44 19.02
N PHE A 3 23.56 53.38 19.80
CA PHE A 3 23.20 52.05 19.26
C PHE A 3 21.70 51.74 19.27
N ARG A 4 20.85 52.69 19.69
CA ARG A 4 19.42 52.42 19.95
C ARG A 4 18.55 52.32 18.69
N GLY A 5 18.90 53.02 17.59
CA GLY A 5 18.07 53.05 16.37
C GLY A 5 18.43 51.98 15.33
N ARG A 6 19.73 51.77 15.07
CA ARG A 6 20.18 50.85 14.00
C ARG A 6 19.95 49.38 14.35
N HIS A 7 20.12 49.01 15.62
CA HIS A 7 19.82 47.65 16.09
C HIS A 7 18.33 47.34 16.07
N TRP A 8 17.48 48.35 16.27
CA TRP A 8 16.04 48.17 16.17
C TRP A 8 15.61 47.81 14.75
N ILE A 9 16.17 48.50 13.75
CA ILE A 9 15.95 48.19 12.33
C ILE A 9 16.49 46.80 11.99
N ALA A 10 17.70 46.46 12.43
CA ALA A 10 18.28 45.14 12.21
C ALA A 10 17.43 44.02 12.84
N PHE A 11 16.92 44.24 14.05
CA PHE A 11 16.02 43.31 14.72
C PHE A 11 14.73 43.09 13.94
N TRP A 12 14.05 44.16 13.50
CA TRP A 12 12.85 44.06 12.68
C TRP A 12 13.11 43.39 11.33
N LEU A 13 14.27 43.63 10.73
CA LEU A 13 14.67 43.00 9.48
C LEU A 13 14.85 41.49 9.67
N VAL A 14 15.54 41.06 10.73
CA VAL A 14 15.69 39.63 11.08
C VAL A 14 14.33 39.00 11.41
N ALA A 15 13.48 39.68 12.17
CA ALA A 15 12.14 39.19 12.51
C ALA A 15 11.29 38.98 11.26
N LEU A 16 11.33 39.92 10.32
CA LEU A 16 10.62 39.82 9.04
C LEU A 16 11.18 38.68 8.19
N LEU A 17 12.52 38.55 8.14
CA LEU A 17 13.18 37.45 7.44
C LEU A 17 12.80 36.09 8.02
N ALA A 18 12.78 35.96 9.35
CA ALA A 18 12.39 34.75 10.05
C ALA A 18 10.92 34.40 9.81
N ALA A 19 10.03 35.39 9.84
CA ALA A 19 8.61 35.20 9.52
C ALA A 19 8.43 34.71 8.07
N LEU A 20 9.15 35.31 7.12
CA LEU A 20 9.12 34.89 5.71
C LEU A 20 9.65 33.46 5.56
N TRP A 21 10.76 33.14 6.23
CA TRP A 21 11.36 31.82 6.22
C TRP A 21 10.42 30.76 6.81
N LEU A 22 9.72 31.09 7.91
CA LEU A 22 8.72 30.22 8.52
C LEU A 22 7.55 29.94 7.58
N VAL A 23 7.07 30.96 6.86
CA VAL A 23 6.01 30.80 5.86
C VAL A 23 6.47 29.89 4.72
N ILE A 24 7.67 30.09 4.20
CA ILE A 24 8.26 29.26 3.14
C ILE A 24 8.43 27.82 3.62
N ALA A 25 8.95 27.62 4.84
CA ALA A 25 9.13 26.31 5.44
C ALA A 25 7.78 25.59 5.61
N ARG A 26 6.75 26.30 6.07
CA ARG A 26 5.38 25.76 6.19
C ARG A 26 4.77 25.40 4.84
N GLN A 27 4.95 26.25 3.82
CA GLN A 27 4.48 25.96 2.46
C GLN A 27 5.21 24.73 1.87
N THR A 28 6.51 24.62 2.12
CA THR A 28 7.32 23.48 1.67
C THR A 28 6.92 22.19 2.40
N ALA A 29 6.64 22.26 3.70
CA ALA A 29 6.15 21.12 4.48
C ALA A 29 4.78 20.62 3.98
N ALA A 30 3.87 21.53 3.62
CA ALA A 30 2.58 21.17 3.03
C ALA A 30 2.73 20.45 1.69
N LEU A 31 3.63 20.93 0.81
CA LEU A 31 3.92 20.28 -0.47
C LEU A 31 4.58 18.90 -0.28
N ASN A 32 5.50 18.76 0.67
CA ASN A 32 6.15 17.47 0.96
C ASN A 32 5.16 16.46 1.54
N ALA A 33 4.25 16.88 2.42
CA ALA A 33 3.20 16.01 2.95
C ALA A 33 2.23 15.54 1.84
N ALA A 34 1.89 16.43 0.89
CA ALA A 34 1.07 16.06 -0.26
C ALA A 34 1.78 15.05 -1.18
N ARG A 35 3.09 15.21 -1.43
CA ARG A 35 3.88 14.25 -2.21
C ARG A 35 3.98 12.89 -1.52
N ALA A 36 4.29 12.86 -0.23
CA ALA A 36 4.37 11.63 0.55
C ALA A 36 3.04 10.84 0.51
N LEU A 37 1.91 11.54 0.55
CA LEU A 37 0.59 10.90 0.44
C LEU A 37 0.34 10.31 -0.97
N THR A 38 0.83 10.96 -2.03
CA THR A 38 0.77 10.45 -3.39
C THR A 38 1.65 9.21 -3.57
N ASP A 39 2.89 9.26 -3.08
CA ASP A 39 3.84 8.13 -3.15
C ASP A 39 3.28 6.89 -2.43
N LEU A 40 2.68 7.09 -1.26
CA LEU A 40 2.00 6.02 -0.51
C LEU A 40 0.81 5.42 -1.28
N ARG A 41 0.04 6.25 -2.00
CA ARG A 41 -1.08 5.79 -2.83
C ARG A 41 -0.61 5.01 -4.06
N GLU A 42 0.46 5.45 -4.71
CA GLU A 42 1.07 4.73 -5.83
C GLU A 42 1.63 3.37 -5.37
N ALA A 43 2.34 3.34 -4.25
CA ALA A 43 2.83 2.10 -3.65
C ALA A 43 1.67 1.13 -3.37
N ARG A 44 0.57 1.62 -2.78
CA ARG A 44 -0.63 0.82 -2.54
C ARG A 44 -1.25 0.28 -3.83
N ALA A 45 -1.44 1.11 -4.85
CA ALA A 45 -2.01 0.70 -6.13
C ALA A 45 -1.16 -0.38 -6.81
N SER A 46 0.17 -0.26 -6.74
CA SER A 46 1.09 -1.27 -7.27
C SER A 46 0.96 -2.62 -6.57
N LEU A 47 0.79 -2.62 -5.24
CA LEU A 47 0.61 -3.84 -4.44
C LEU A 47 -0.76 -4.48 -4.68
N GLU A 48 -1.82 -3.68 -4.80
CA GLU A 48 -3.16 -4.16 -5.13
C GLU A 48 -3.21 -4.78 -6.54
N GLY A 49 -2.52 -4.18 -7.51
CA GLY A 49 -2.35 -4.76 -8.84
C GLY A 49 -1.64 -6.12 -8.80
N ARG A 50 -0.54 -6.23 -8.04
CA ARG A 50 0.17 -7.50 -7.86
C ARG A 50 -0.69 -8.55 -7.17
N ARG A 51 -1.50 -8.17 -6.18
CA ARG A 51 -2.44 -9.06 -5.51
C ARG A 51 -3.48 -9.61 -6.49
N ALA A 52 -4.10 -8.74 -7.30
CA ALA A 52 -5.09 -9.16 -8.29
C ALA A 52 -4.51 -10.14 -9.32
N GLU A 53 -3.26 -9.91 -9.75
CA GLU A 53 -2.55 -10.83 -10.66
C GLU A 53 -2.26 -12.18 -9.99
N LEU A 54 -1.79 -12.19 -8.74
CA LEU A 54 -1.57 -13.44 -8.01
C LEU A 54 -2.87 -14.23 -7.80
N GLU A 55 -3.96 -13.56 -7.43
CA GLU A 55 -5.28 -14.21 -7.31
C GLU A 55 -5.77 -14.78 -8.64
N ARG A 56 -5.53 -14.06 -9.75
CA ARG A 56 -5.82 -14.56 -11.10
C ARG A 56 -5.00 -15.81 -11.41
N ARG A 57 -3.69 -15.79 -11.12
CA ARG A 57 -2.80 -16.96 -11.31
C ARG A 57 -3.22 -18.16 -10.47
N VAL A 58 -3.62 -17.94 -9.21
CA VAL A 58 -4.14 -19.00 -8.33
C VAL A 58 -5.41 -19.61 -8.93
N ARG A 59 -6.39 -18.79 -9.36
CA ARG A 59 -7.60 -19.29 -10.02
C ARG A 59 -7.29 -20.11 -11.28
N ILE A 60 -6.36 -19.66 -12.10
CA ILE A 60 -5.94 -20.39 -13.31
C ILE A 60 -5.23 -21.69 -12.93
N ALA A 61 -4.34 -21.67 -11.93
CA ALA A 61 -3.62 -22.87 -11.49
C ALA A 61 -4.54 -23.91 -10.82
N GLN A 62 -5.57 -23.46 -10.11
CA GLN A 62 -6.63 -24.29 -9.54
C GLN A 62 -7.62 -24.80 -10.58
N SER A 63 -7.59 -24.26 -11.80
CA SER A 63 -8.53 -24.68 -12.83
C SER A 63 -8.32 -26.16 -13.19
N ARG A 64 -9.45 -26.87 -13.28
CA ARG A 64 -9.49 -28.30 -13.58
C ARG A 64 -8.80 -28.65 -14.90
N SER A 65 -8.76 -27.71 -15.86
CA SER A 65 -8.06 -27.84 -17.14
C SER A 65 -6.53 -27.87 -17.02
N VAL A 66 -5.94 -27.27 -15.99
CA VAL A 66 -4.49 -27.34 -15.71
C VAL A 66 -4.15 -28.54 -14.84
N LEU A 67 -5.02 -28.86 -13.87
CA LEU A 67 -4.79 -29.94 -12.92
C LEU A 67 -4.99 -31.33 -13.55
N LEU A 68 -6.02 -31.55 -14.38
CA LEU A 68 -6.30 -32.85 -15.00
C LEU A 68 -5.15 -33.38 -15.87
N PRO A 69 -4.53 -32.58 -16.77
CA PRO A 69 -3.41 -33.05 -17.58
C PRO A 69 -2.17 -33.38 -16.74
N ARG A 70 -1.89 -32.61 -15.68
CA ARG A 70 -0.76 -32.90 -14.76
C ARG A 70 -1.01 -34.15 -13.94
N ALA A 71 -2.22 -34.34 -13.42
CA ALA A 71 -2.61 -35.55 -12.69
C ALA A 71 -2.49 -36.80 -13.57
N ARG A 72 -2.95 -36.73 -14.83
CA ARG A 72 -2.80 -37.84 -15.79
C ARG A 72 -1.34 -38.21 -16.06
N LYS A 73 -0.44 -37.21 -16.20
CA LYS A 73 1.01 -37.45 -16.36
C LYS A 73 1.64 -38.15 -15.15
N LEU A 74 1.06 -37.97 -13.96
CA LEU A 74 1.50 -38.62 -12.72
C LEU A 74 0.82 -39.99 -12.49
N GLY A 75 0.09 -40.52 -13.48
CA GLY A 75 -0.62 -41.79 -13.37
C GLY A 75 -1.88 -41.74 -12.50
N LEU A 76 -2.32 -40.54 -12.09
CA LEU A 76 -3.53 -40.37 -11.29
C LEU A 76 -4.77 -40.40 -12.20
N ARG A 77 -5.74 -41.25 -11.85
CA ARG A 77 -7.06 -41.32 -12.50
C ARG A 77 -8.05 -40.41 -11.80
N LEU A 78 -9.09 -39.99 -12.52
CA LEU A 78 -10.22 -39.30 -11.91
C LEU A 78 -11.07 -40.32 -11.14
N PRO A 79 -11.39 -40.11 -9.86
CA PRO A 79 -12.29 -40.99 -9.12
C PRO A 79 -13.69 -41.00 -9.76
N ALA A 80 -14.35 -42.16 -9.72
CA ALA A 80 -15.76 -42.25 -10.09
C ALA A 80 -16.62 -41.56 -9.02
N ASP A 81 -17.83 -41.11 -9.36
CA ASP A 81 -18.69 -40.35 -8.43
C ASP A 81 -18.98 -41.10 -7.12
N THR A 82 -18.85 -42.43 -7.12
CA THR A 82 -19.01 -43.31 -5.95
C THR A 82 -17.83 -43.28 -4.97
N GLU A 83 -16.67 -42.73 -5.38
CA GLU A 83 -15.44 -42.67 -4.58
C GLU A 83 -15.23 -41.28 -3.91
N ILE A 84 -16.18 -40.35 -4.02
CA ILE A 84 -16.09 -38.97 -3.50
C ILE A 84 -16.73 -38.86 -2.11
N ILE A 85 -15.92 -38.63 -1.07
CA ILE A 85 -16.38 -38.38 0.30
C ILE A 85 -16.34 -36.86 0.56
N LEU A 86 -17.50 -36.25 0.81
CA LEU A 86 -17.60 -34.83 1.14
C LEU A 86 -17.29 -34.60 2.63
N ILE A 87 -16.16 -33.94 2.91
CA ILE A 87 -15.80 -33.53 4.26
C ILE A 87 -16.33 -32.10 4.49
N PRO A 88 -17.19 -31.86 5.50
CA PRO A 88 -17.67 -30.52 5.80
C PRO A 88 -16.50 -29.61 6.19
N ALA A 89 -16.38 -28.46 5.52
CA ALA A 89 -15.36 -27.48 5.84
C ALA A 89 -15.73 -26.71 7.13
N PRO A 90 -14.75 -26.40 8.01
CA PRO A 90 -14.99 -25.53 9.15
C PRO A 90 -15.46 -24.15 8.67
N PRO A 91 -16.31 -23.45 9.45
CA PRO A 91 -16.77 -22.11 9.08
C PRO A 91 -15.58 -21.20 8.86
N SER A 92 -15.54 -20.53 7.70
CA SER A 92 -14.49 -19.56 7.38
C SER A 92 -14.57 -18.40 8.37
N GLN A 93 -13.66 -18.36 9.35
CA GLN A 93 -13.55 -17.25 10.29
C GLN A 93 -13.22 -15.98 9.50
N PRO A 94 -14.05 -14.91 9.57
CA PRO A 94 -13.73 -13.65 8.92
C PRO A 94 -12.39 -13.12 9.46
N PRO A 95 -11.56 -12.47 8.62
CA PRO A 95 -10.31 -11.90 9.09
C PRO A 95 -10.59 -10.90 10.21
N GLU A 96 -10.01 -11.15 11.40
CA GLU A 96 -9.99 -10.19 12.50
C GLU A 96 -9.42 -8.88 11.97
N ARG A 97 -10.23 -7.82 11.96
CA ARG A 97 -9.78 -6.48 11.63
C ARG A 97 -9.06 -5.94 12.86
N PRO A 98 -7.75 -5.61 12.79
CA PRO A 98 -7.13 -4.83 13.84
C PRO A 98 -7.76 -3.43 13.83
N PHE A 99 -8.18 -2.97 15.01
CA PHE A 99 -8.65 -1.60 15.25
C PHE A 99 -7.49 -0.60 15.11
#